data_AF-A0A0N0E0K4-F1
#
_entry.id   AF-A0A0N0E0K4-F1
#
_cell.length_a   1.000
_cell.length_b   1.000
_cell.length_c   1.000
_cell.angle_alpha   90.00
_cell.angle_beta   90.00
_cell.angle_gamma   90.00
#
_symmetry.space_group_name_H-M   'P 1'
#
loop_
_entity.id
_entity.type
_entity.pdbx_description
1 polymer ?
#
loop_
_entity_poly.entity_id
_entity_poly.type
_entity_poly.pdbx_seq_one_letter_code
_entity_poly.pdbx_strand_id
1 'polypeptide(L)'
;MSEDKGLQGALNSFFGGLEEGEHSPLDYADDALLRDMDEFFSQGKNTERIRRFIEDNDETFALVATGGADDTDSRSGLQLYQLFQQYAEVIEEIAEDFVASREEKAADVLSSLVAAIQKEWNSSENAYRMLCTSYIAASLDYKSFLEFAEDLYGNTHYSMAHDNEDMESAESSCSGSGCGFEDVDKDEGNGAT
;
A
#
# COMPACT_ATOMS: atom_id res chain seq x y z
N MET A 1 34.11 -12.77 -11.59
CA MET A 1 32.78 -12.82 -10.95
C MET A 1 32.36 -11.37 -10.81
N SER A 2 31.59 -10.85 -11.76
CA SER A 2 30.98 -9.52 -11.59
C SER A 2 29.83 -9.69 -10.62
N GLU A 3 29.85 -8.95 -9.54
CA GLU A 3 28.66 -8.77 -8.70
C GLU A 3 27.69 -7.94 -9.54
N ASP A 4 26.67 -8.61 -10.07
CA ASP A 4 25.53 -7.94 -10.67
C ASP A 4 24.76 -7.30 -9.51
N LYS A 5 25.02 -6.02 -9.27
CA LYS A 5 24.30 -5.26 -8.25
C LYS A 5 23.06 -4.73 -8.94
N GLY A 6 21.93 -5.42 -8.75
CA GLY A 6 20.60 -5.02 -9.22
C GLY A 6 20.21 -3.62 -8.74
N LEU A 7 19.01 -3.16 -9.11
CA LEU A 7 18.55 -1.79 -8.80
C LEU A 7 18.64 -1.49 -7.29
N GLN A 8 18.30 -2.45 -6.43
CA GLN A 8 18.43 -2.27 -4.98
C GLN A 8 19.90 -2.15 -4.55
N GLY A 9 20.80 -2.93 -5.12
CA GLY A 9 22.24 -2.83 -4.85
C GLY A 9 22.82 -1.46 -5.25
N ALA A 10 22.38 -0.93 -6.40
CA ALA A 10 22.76 0.39 -6.87
C ALA A 10 22.21 1.50 -5.94
N LEU A 11 20.92 1.44 -5.61
CA LEU A 11 20.27 2.41 -4.73
C LEU A 11 20.86 2.38 -3.31
N ASN A 12 21.00 1.20 -2.71
CA ASN A 12 21.57 1.03 -1.36
C ASN A 12 23.03 1.48 -1.27
N SER A 13 23.83 1.26 -2.32
CA SER A 13 25.21 1.74 -2.36
C SER A 13 25.31 3.27 -2.40
N PHE A 14 24.28 3.93 -2.93
CA PHE A 14 24.25 5.38 -3.08
C PHE A 14 23.64 6.08 -1.86
N PHE A 15 22.62 5.51 -1.22
CA PHE A 15 22.07 6.03 0.04
C PHE A 15 23.07 6.02 1.21
N GLY A 16 24.16 5.26 1.11
CA GLY A 16 25.28 5.29 2.07
C GLY A 16 26.25 6.48 1.92
N GLY A 17 26.09 7.34 0.90
CA GLY A 17 27.02 8.44 0.61
C GLY A 17 26.34 9.63 -0.06
N LEU A 18 25.63 10.45 0.72
CA LEU A 18 25.10 11.73 0.27
C LEU A 18 26.22 12.79 0.21
N GLU A 19 26.75 13.06 -0.98
CA GLU A 19 27.37 14.36 -1.29
C GLU A 19 26.48 15.12 -2.27
N GLU A 20 26.11 16.35 -1.89
CA GLU A 20 25.30 17.29 -2.66
C GLU A 20 26.09 17.78 -3.88
N GLY A 21 25.68 17.36 -5.08
CA GLY A 21 26.27 17.78 -6.36
C GLY A 21 25.31 18.65 -7.19
N GLU A 22 25.81 19.80 -7.66
CA GLU A 22 25.11 20.87 -8.39
C GLU A 22 24.20 20.43 -9.55
N HIS A 23 23.02 21.07 -9.64
CA HIS A 23 22.06 20.94 -10.73
C HIS A 23 22.63 21.41 -12.08
N SER A 24 22.76 20.48 -13.03
CA SER A 24 23.11 20.75 -14.42
C SER A 24 21.94 20.50 -15.39
N PRO A 25 21.94 21.08 -16.61
CA PRO A 25 20.78 21.21 -17.50
C PRO A 25 20.35 19.94 -18.28
N LEU A 26 20.54 18.73 -17.74
CA LEU A 26 20.11 17.45 -18.36
C LEU A 26 18.64 17.09 -18.05
N ASP A 27 17.82 18.11 -17.82
CA ASP A 27 16.54 18.02 -17.08
C ASP A 27 15.43 17.19 -17.75
N TYR A 28 15.48 17.02 -19.08
CA TYR A 28 14.42 16.37 -19.86
C TYR A 28 14.62 14.87 -20.07
N ALA A 29 15.86 14.39 -20.07
CA ALA A 29 16.17 13.00 -20.37
C ALA A 29 15.89 12.08 -19.17
N ASP A 30 16.26 12.53 -17.96
CA ASP A 30 16.01 11.80 -16.72
C ASP A 30 14.50 11.73 -16.41
N ASP A 31 13.77 12.83 -16.65
CA ASP A 31 12.31 12.86 -16.54
C ASP A 31 11.62 11.96 -17.57
N ALA A 32 12.19 11.82 -18.78
CA ALA A 32 11.66 10.91 -19.80
C ALA A 32 11.91 9.45 -19.42
N LEU A 33 13.10 9.11 -18.94
CA LEU A 33 13.43 7.76 -18.49
C LEU A 33 12.54 7.32 -17.31
N LEU A 34 12.28 8.22 -16.38
CA LEU A 34 11.40 7.95 -15.24
C LEU A 34 9.94 7.76 -15.69
N ARG A 35 9.49 8.50 -16.71
CA ARG A 35 8.18 8.31 -17.36
C ARG A 35 8.08 6.97 -18.07
N ASP A 36 9.11 6.57 -18.80
CA ASP A 36 9.15 5.26 -19.45
C ASP A 36 9.04 4.13 -18.41
N MET A 37 9.73 4.27 -17.27
CA MET A 37 9.66 3.30 -16.18
C MET A 37 8.27 3.27 -15.56
N ASP A 38 7.65 4.42 -15.33
CA ASP A 38 6.29 4.52 -14.80
C ASP A 38 5.24 3.89 -15.73
N GLU A 39 5.37 4.13 -17.04
CA GLU A 39 4.55 3.48 -18.06
C GLU A 39 4.78 1.96 -18.05
N PHE A 40 6.03 1.52 -17.88
CA PHE A 40 6.37 0.11 -17.78
C PHE A 40 5.72 -0.55 -16.56
N PHE A 41 5.81 0.06 -15.38
CA PHE A 41 5.13 -0.41 -14.17
C PHE A 41 3.62 -0.48 -14.35
N SER A 42 3.04 0.46 -15.09
CA SER A 42 1.61 0.54 -15.40
C SER A 42 1.13 -0.50 -16.42
N GLN A 43 2.02 -1.26 -17.05
CA GLN A 43 1.61 -2.33 -17.96
C GLN A 43 0.83 -3.42 -17.23
N GLY A 44 -0.25 -3.91 -17.86
CA GLY A 44 -1.17 -4.88 -17.25
C GLY A 44 -0.49 -6.14 -16.70
N LYS A 45 0.63 -6.59 -17.29
CA LYS A 45 1.39 -7.73 -16.77
C LYS A 45 2.08 -7.45 -15.43
N ASN A 46 2.52 -6.21 -15.19
CA ASN A 46 3.31 -5.81 -14.03
C ASN A 46 2.37 -5.38 -12.89
N THR A 47 1.33 -4.63 -13.21
CA THR A 47 0.26 -4.32 -12.24
C THR A 47 -0.42 -5.59 -11.74
N GLU A 48 -0.59 -6.61 -12.60
CA GLU A 48 -1.10 -7.93 -12.21
C GLU A 48 -0.16 -8.69 -11.27
N ARG A 49 1.17 -8.59 -11.45
CA ARG A 49 2.14 -9.20 -10.52
C ARG A 49 1.99 -8.58 -9.12
N ILE A 50 1.94 -7.25 -9.04
CA ILE A 50 1.77 -6.53 -7.78
C ILE A 50 0.41 -6.87 -7.15
N ARG A 51 -0.68 -6.89 -7.94
CA ARG A 51 -2.01 -7.25 -7.47
C ARG A 51 -2.05 -8.66 -6.87
N ARG A 52 -1.48 -9.65 -7.55
CA ARG A 52 -1.42 -11.03 -7.04
C ARG A 52 -0.62 -11.13 -5.75
N PHE A 53 0.52 -10.45 -5.68
CA PHE A 53 1.32 -10.39 -4.46
C PHE A 53 0.49 -9.86 -3.28
N ILE A 54 -0.29 -8.80 -3.52
CA ILE A 54 -1.19 -8.24 -2.50
C ILE A 54 -2.25 -9.25 -2.07
N GLU A 55 -2.97 -9.84 -3.03
CA GLU A 55 -4.07 -10.78 -2.76
C GLU A 55 -3.60 -12.05 -2.04
N ASP A 56 -2.44 -12.59 -2.42
CA ASP A 56 -1.88 -13.80 -1.82
C ASP A 56 -1.43 -13.56 -0.36
N ASN A 57 -1.23 -12.30 0.04
CA ASN A 57 -0.70 -11.92 1.34
C ASN A 57 -1.65 -11.05 2.19
N ASP A 58 -2.92 -10.95 1.81
CA ASP A 58 -3.93 -10.10 2.44
C ASP A 58 -4.01 -10.27 3.98
N GLU A 59 -3.97 -11.52 4.46
CA GLU A 59 -3.96 -11.83 5.90
C GLU A 59 -2.73 -11.27 6.64
N THR A 60 -1.58 -11.23 5.96
CA THR A 60 -0.34 -10.68 6.54
C THR A 60 -0.39 -9.15 6.53
N PHE A 61 -0.95 -8.54 5.47
CA PHE A 61 -1.20 -7.10 5.44
C PHE A 61 -2.12 -6.66 6.58
N ALA A 62 -3.13 -7.45 6.96
CA ALA A 62 -4.01 -7.14 8.10
C ALA A 62 -3.28 -6.95 9.44
N LEU A 63 -2.04 -7.46 9.59
CA LEU A 63 -1.27 -7.30 10.81
C LEU A 63 -0.88 -5.84 11.09
N VAL A 64 -0.79 -4.99 10.07
CA VAL A 64 -0.50 -3.55 10.25
C VAL A 64 -1.59 -2.85 11.06
N ALA A 65 -2.86 -3.22 10.82
CA ALA A 65 -4.01 -2.66 11.56
C ALA A 65 -4.07 -3.11 13.03
N THR A 66 -3.32 -4.14 13.41
CA THR A 66 -3.31 -4.67 14.79
C THR A 66 -2.19 -4.10 15.65
N GLY A 67 -1.40 -3.16 15.12
CA GLY A 67 -0.27 -2.53 15.83
C GLY A 67 0.96 -3.43 15.96
N GLY A 68 1.05 -4.49 15.14
CA GLY A 68 2.19 -5.41 15.12
C GLY A 68 3.39 -4.92 14.28
N ALA A 69 3.30 -3.72 13.71
CA ALA A 69 4.24 -3.19 12.71
C ALA A 69 5.55 -2.65 13.32
N ASP A 70 5.48 -2.07 14.52
CA ASP A 70 6.59 -1.34 15.14
C ASP A 70 7.62 -2.24 15.86
N ASP A 71 7.27 -3.50 16.15
CA ASP A 71 8.13 -4.45 16.86
C ASP A 71 8.50 -5.64 15.98
N THR A 72 9.67 -5.56 15.34
CA THR A 72 10.23 -6.63 14.49
C THR A 72 10.68 -7.86 15.28
N ASP A 73 10.71 -7.83 16.61
CA ASP A 73 11.00 -9.00 17.45
C ASP A 73 9.73 -9.78 17.81
N SER A 74 8.56 -9.17 17.59
CA SER A 74 7.27 -9.84 17.71
C SER A 74 7.03 -10.79 16.54
N ARG A 75 6.21 -11.82 16.76
CA ARG A 75 5.82 -12.75 15.68
C ARG A 75 5.18 -12.01 14.50
N SER A 76 4.33 -11.03 14.77
CA SER A 76 3.64 -10.25 13.74
C SER A 76 4.62 -9.36 12.97
N GLY A 77 5.54 -8.69 13.66
CA GLY A 77 6.56 -7.87 13.03
C GLY A 77 7.55 -8.68 12.18
N LEU A 78 7.91 -9.89 12.60
CA LEU A 78 8.70 -10.81 11.77
C LEU A 78 7.97 -11.21 10.48
N GLN A 79 6.65 -11.46 10.55
CA GLN A 79 5.85 -11.77 9.37
C GLN A 79 5.75 -10.58 8.42
N LEU A 80 5.55 -9.37 8.95
CA LEU A 80 5.54 -8.14 8.15
C LEU A 80 6.91 -7.84 7.52
N TYR A 81 8.00 -8.10 8.25
CA TYR A 81 9.34 -7.93 7.69
C TYR A 81 9.65 -8.96 6.59
N GLN A 82 9.21 -10.20 6.74
CA GLN A 82 9.31 -11.19 5.65
C GLN A 82 8.48 -10.78 4.43
N LEU A 83 7.29 -10.24 4.65
CA LEU A 83 6.46 -9.71 3.58
C LEU A 83 7.13 -8.53 2.85
N PHE A 84 7.78 -7.63 3.60
CA PHE A 84 8.59 -6.54 3.03
C PHE A 84 9.69 -7.08 2.11
N GLN A 85 10.44 -8.11 2.53
CA GLN A 85 11.49 -8.70 1.70
C GLN A 85 10.92 -9.28 0.39
N GLN A 86 9.80 -9.99 0.47
CA GLN A 86 9.15 -10.56 -0.71
C GLN A 86 8.58 -9.45 -1.63
N TYR A 87 8.03 -8.38 -1.06
CA TYR A 87 7.59 -7.23 -1.82
C TYR A 87 8.77 -6.59 -2.57
N ALA A 88 9.92 -6.44 -1.89
CA ALA A 88 11.12 -5.88 -2.48
C ALA A 88 11.62 -6.72 -3.66
N GLU A 89 11.57 -8.05 -3.56
CA GLU A 89 11.88 -8.97 -4.67
C GLU A 89 10.94 -8.74 -5.87
N VAL A 90 9.62 -8.60 -5.66
CA VAL A 90 8.66 -8.34 -6.75
C VAL A 90 8.97 -7.03 -7.48
N ILE A 91 9.27 -5.96 -6.73
CA ILE A 91 9.60 -4.66 -7.33
C ILE A 91 10.95 -4.71 -8.05
N GLU A 92 11.94 -5.40 -7.49
CA GLU A 92 13.23 -5.60 -8.14
C GLU A 92 13.10 -6.38 -9.46
N GLU A 93 12.33 -7.48 -9.49
CA GLU A 93 12.09 -8.23 -10.73
C GLU A 93 11.44 -7.37 -11.82
N ILE A 94 10.49 -6.49 -11.46
CA ILE A 94 9.86 -5.57 -12.42
C ILE A 94 10.87 -4.54 -12.93
N ALA A 95 11.71 -4.01 -12.06
CA ALA A 95 12.74 -3.06 -12.42
C ALA A 95 13.84 -3.68 -13.30
N GLU A 96 14.26 -4.92 -12.99
CA GLU A 96 15.21 -5.68 -13.81
C GLU A 96 14.64 -5.99 -15.18
N ASP A 97 13.37 -6.39 -15.27
CA ASP A 97 12.66 -6.59 -16.54
C ASP A 97 12.63 -5.29 -17.37
N PHE A 98 12.47 -4.13 -16.73
CA PHE A 98 12.54 -2.83 -17.41
C PHE A 98 13.94 -2.58 -17.98
N VAL A 99 14.99 -2.72 -17.16
CA VAL A 99 16.38 -2.52 -17.58
C VAL A 99 16.76 -3.48 -18.72
N ALA A 100 16.37 -4.75 -18.61
CA ALA A 100 16.61 -5.77 -19.62
C ALA A 100 15.85 -5.53 -20.93
N SER A 101 14.75 -4.78 -20.90
CA SER A 101 13.98 -4.44 -22.10
C SER A 101 14.62 -3.33 -22.96
N ARG A 102 15.62 -2.63 -22.43
CA ARG A 102 16.30 -1.53 -23.12
C ARG A 102 17.51 -2.03 -23.91
N GLU A 103 17.81 -1.35 -25.02
CA GLU A 103 18.99 -1.65 -25.86
C GLU A 103 20.30 -1.10 -25.25
N GLU A 104 20.18 -0.24 -24.23
CA GLU A 104 21.27 0.41 -23.53
C GLU A 104 21.97 -0.55 -22.55
N LYS A 105 23.18 -0.22 -22.11
CA LYS A 105 23.87 -1.03 -21.09
C LYS A 105 23.16 -0.87 -19.75
N ALA A 106 22.92 -2.00 -19.07
CA ALA A 106 22.24 -2.02 -17.77
C ALA A 106 22.86 -1.04 -16.74
N ALA A 107 24.18 -0.99 -16.65
CA ALA A 107 24.87 -0.09 -15.72
C ALA A 107 24.59 1.40 -15.98
N ASP A 108 24.48 1.79 -17.25
CA ASP A 108 24.21 3.18 -17.64
C ASP A 108 22.74 3.53 -17.32
N VAL A 109 21.80 2.65 -17.67
CA VAL A 109 20.36 2.81 -17.36
C VAL A 109 20.12 2.89 -15.86
N LEU A 110 20.71 1.98 -15.09
CA LEU A 110 20.58 1.96 -13.63
C LEU A 110 21.10 3.25 -13.01
N SER A 111 22.28 3.73 -13.44
CA SER A 111 22.83 4.99 -12.93
C SER A 111 21.92 6.19 -13.22
N SER A 112 21.35 6.26 -14.43
CA SER A 112 20.41 7.33 -14.80
C SER A 112 19.08 7.22 -14.06
N LEU A 113 18.55 6.01 -13.84
CA LEU A 113 17.34 5.79 -13.04
C LEU A 113 17.52 6.23 -11.59
N VAL A 114 18.64 5.86 -10.96
CA VAL A 114 18.95 6.29 -9.59
C VAL A 114 18.94 7.82 -9.48
N ALA A 115 19.59 8.50 -10.43
CA ALA A 115 19.62 9.97 -10.45
C ALA A 115 18.22 10.58 -10.63
N ALA A 116 17.41 10.02 -11.54
CA ALA A 116 16.05 10.48 -11.80
C ALA A 116 15.12 10.31 -10.58
N ILE A 117 15.17 9.14 -9.93
CA ILE A 117 14.38 8.84 -8.73
C ILE A 117 14.75 9.79 -7.58
N GLN A 118 16.04 10.01 -7.35
CA GLN A 118 16.51 10.93 -6.31
C GLN A 118 16.06 12.36 -6.55
N LYS A 119 16.16 12.82 -7.79
CA LYS A 119 15.70 14.15 -8.17
C LYS A 119 14.19 14.32 -7.89
N GLU A 120 13.40 13.28 -8.15
CA GLU A 120 11.98 13.29 -7.81
C GLU A 120 11.76 13.35 -6.29
N TRP A 121 12.38 12.48 -5.50
CA TRP A 121 12.21 12.44 -4.05
C TRP A 121 12.70 13.71 -3.34
N ASN A 122 13.73 14.36 -3.88
CA ASN A 122 14.23 15.64 -3.36
C ASN A 122 13.40 16.85 -3.84
N SER A 123 12.43 16.66 -4.74
CA SER A 123 11.59 17.75 -5.23
C SER A 123 10.44 18.02 -4.27
N SER A 124 10.40 19.20 -3.65
CA SER A 124 9.28 19.60 -2.77
C SER A 124 7.94 19.73 -3.50
N GLU A 125 7.95 19.87 -4.83
CA GLU A 125 6.74 20.04 -5.65
C GLU A 125 6.30 18.74 -6.36
N ASN A 126 7.21 17.78 -6.56
CA ASN A 126 6.94 16.58 -7.36
C ASN A 126 7.36 15.27 -6.68
N ALA A 127 7.64 15.27 -5.37
CA ALA A 127 7.93 14.03 -4.66
C ALA A 127 6.80 13.01 -4.84
N TYR A 128 7.17 11.80 -5.25
CA TYR A 128 6.25 10.67 -5.47
C TYR A 128 5.14 10.96 -6.51
N ARG A 129 5.43 11.81 -7.51
CA ARG A 129 4.52 12.07 -8.64
C ARG A 129 4.30 10.80 -9.47
N MET A 130 5.34 9.99 -9.64
CA MET A 130 5.33 8.77 -10.44
C MET A 130 4.99 7.58 -9.54
N LEU A 131 4.07 6.72 -9.99
CA LEU A 131 3.64 5.56 -9.22
C LEU A 131 4.80 4.58 -8.99
N CYS A 132 5.65 4.39 -10.00
CA CYS A 132 6.81 3.51 -9.89
C CYS A 132 7.76 3.91 -8.76
N THR A 133 7.91 5.19 -8.45
CA THR A 133 8.83 5.63 -7.40
C THR A 133 8.27 5.45 -6.00
N SER A 134 6.94 5.50 -5.82
CA SER A 134 6.30 5.07 -4.58
C SER A 134 6.51 3.57 -4.33
N TYR A 135 6.36 2.73 -5.37
CA TYR A 135 6.61 1.30 -5.23
C TYR A 135 8.07 0.99 -4.89
N ILE A 136 9.01 1.69 -5.53
CA ILE A 136 10.44 1.57 -5.25
C ILE A 136 10.76 2.06 -3.84
N ALA A 137 10.21 3.18 -3.39
CA ALA A 137 10.43 3.68 -2.02
C ALA A 137 10.00 2.63 -0.97
N ALA A 138 8.80 2.07 -1.12
CA ALA A 138 8.29 1.00 -0.27
C ALA A 138 9.10 -0.30 -0.35
N SER A 139 9.92 -0.50 -1.39
CA SER A 139 10.80 -1.68 -1.51
C SER A 139 12.15 -1.51 -0.81
N LEU A 140 12.57 -0.27 -0.54
CA LEU A 140 13.88 0.05 0.02
C LEU A 140 13.84 0.36 1.51
N ASP A 141 12.73 0.96 1.97
CA ASP A 141 12.57 1.40 3.34
C ASP A 141 11.38 0.70 4.00
N TYR A 142 11.64 0.00 5.10
CA TYR A 142 10.61 -0.76 5.81
C TYR A 142 9.51 0.15 6.38
N LYS A 143 9.83 1.39 6.75
CA LYS A 143 8.80 2.32 7.23
C LYS A 143 7.90 2.79 6.08
N SER A 144 8.46 3.12 4.92
CA SER A 144 7.67 3.39 3.71
C SER A 144 6.83 2.19 3.28
N PHE A 145 7.34 0.97 3.46
CA PHE A 145 6.55 -0.25 3.26
C PHE A 145 5.34 -0.34 4.20
N LEU A 146 5.54 -0.04 5.50
CA LEU A 146 4.45 -0.06 6.47
C LEU A 146 3.38 0.98 6.16
N GLU A 147 3.78 2.20 5.80
CA GLU A 147 2.85 3.26 5.36
C GLU A 147 2.05 2.80 4.12
N PHE A 148 2.71 2.20 3.13
CA PHE A 148 2.05 1.62 1.96
C PHE A 148 1.07 0.50 2.35
N ALA A 149 1.47 -0.40 3.24
CA ALA A 149 0.65 -1.52 3.70
C ALA A 149 -0.59 -1.06 4.47
N GLU A 150 -0.45 -0.04 5.32
CA GLU A 150 -1.56 0.60 6.04
C GLU A 150 -2.55 1.26 5.07
N ASP A 151 -2.06 2.05 4.12
CA ASP A 151 -2.90 2.70 3.10
C ASP A 151 -3.65 1.67 2.24
N LEU A 152 -2.96 0.61 1.83
CA LEU A 152 -3.53 -0.46 1.02
C LEU A 152 -4.63 -1.21 1.79
N TYR A 153 -4.35 -1.60 3.04
CA TYR A 153 -5.32 -2.30 3.87
C TYR A 153 -6.52 -1.40 4.20
N GLY A 154 -6.28 -0.12 4.54
CA GLY A 154 -7.34 0.85 4.80
C GLY A 154 -8.25 1.11 3.61
N ASN A 155 -7.70 1.18 2.39
CA ASN A 155 -8.47 1.39 1.16
C ASN A 155 -9.28 0.17 0.73
N THR A 156 -8.80 -1.04 1.02
CA THR A 156 -9.46 -2.30 0.64
C THR A 156 -10.47 -2.76 1.69
N HIS A 157 -10.26 -2.42 2.96
CA HIS A 157 -11.04 -2.85 4.11
C HIS A 157 -11.73 -1.70 4.84
N TYR A 158 -12.03 -0.60 4.12
CA TYR A 158 -12.68 0.58 4.69
C TYR A 158 -13.90 0.19 5.52
N SER A 159 -13.76 0.28 6.84
CA SER A 159 -14.86 0.03 7.77
C SER A 159 -15.59 1.34 8.00
N MET A 160 -16.84 1.43 7.56
CA MET A 160 -17.81 2.46 7.97
C MET A 160 -18.16 2.27 9.45
N ALA A 161 -17.18 2.33 10.34
CA ALA A 161 -17.36 2.17 11.77
C ALA A 161 -16.86 3.43 12.47
N HIS A 162 -17.56 4.56 12.28
CA HIS A 162 -17.64 5.68 13.23
C HIS A 162 -18.70 6.69 12.78
N ASP A 163 -19.97 6.31 12.88
CA ASP A 163 -21.12 7.25 12.90
C ASP A 163 -22.24 6.71 13.82
N ASN A 164 -21.89 5.88 14.81
CA ASN A 164 -22.82 5.40 15.86
C ASN A 164 -22.40 5.90 17.25
N GLU A 165 -21.80 7.09 17.31
CA GLU A 165 -21.60 7.83 18.56
C GLU A 165 -22.55 9.04 18.56
N ASP A 166 -23.85 8.78 18.76
CA ASP A 166 -24.81 9.71 19.39
C ASP A 166 -26.26 9.21 19.21
N MET A 167 -26.65 8.18 19.95
CA MET A 167 -28.06 8.05 20.36
C MET A 167 -28.25 7.32 21.68
N GLU A 168 -27.41 7.63 22.68
CA GLU A 168 -27.76 7.44 24.08
C GLU A 168 -28.12 8.80 24.71
N SER A 169 -29.40 9.17 24.64
CA SER A 169 -30.03 10.10 25.60
C SER A 169 -31.54 10.17 25.36
N ALA A 170 -32.29 9.36 26.09
CA ALA A 170 -33.31 9.83 27.04
C ALA A 170 -34.30 8.70 27.36
N GLU A 171 -33.91 7.89 28.33
CA GLU A 171 -34.84 7.31 29.29
C GLU A 171 -35.59 8.45 30.00
N SER A 172 -36.67 8.91 29.38
CA SER A 172 -37.66 9.79 30.00
C SER A 172 -38.79 8.93 30.56
N SER A 173 -38.76 8.78 31.88
CA SER A 173 -39.84 8.26 32.70
C SER A 173 -41.17 8.94 32.36
N CYS A 174 -42.13 8.18 31.83
CA CYS A 174 -43.54 8.52 31.96
C CYS A 174 -44.22 7.45 32.81
N SER A 175 -44.33 7.76 34.09
CA SER A 175 -45.12 7.05 35.07
C SER A 175 -46.60 6.99 34.65
N GLY A 176 -47.13 5.77 34.56
CA GLY A 176 -48.45 5.40 35.06
C GLY A 176 -49.67 5.94 34.31
N SER A 177 -50.40 5.02 33.68
CA SER A 177 -51.68 4.51 34.22
C SER A 177 -52.58 4.05 33.08
N GLY A 178 -53.12 2.82 33.18
CA GLY A 178 -54.27 2.42 32.38
C GLY A 178 -54.13 1.07 31.68
N CYS A 179 -54.10 0.02 32.49
CA CYS A 179 -54.29 -1.36 32.08
C CYS A 179 -55.70 -1.55 31.47
N GLY A 180 -55.80 -2.31 30.38
CA GLY A 180 -57.07 -2.67 29.74
C GLY A 180 -56.91 -3.92 28.90
N PHE A 181 -56.56 -5.02 29.57
CA PHE A 181 -56.60 -6.38 29.05
C PHE A 181 -58.03 -6.89 29.16
N GLU A 182 -58.69 -7.16 28.04
CA GLU A 182 -59.87 -8.02 27.99
C GLU A 182 -59.68 -9.02 26.84
N ASP A 183 -59.05 -10.14 27.16
CA ASP A 183 -59.26 -11.42 26.49
C ASP A 183 -60.73 -11.83 26.67
N VAL A 184 -61.45 -12.01 25.56
CA VAL A 184 -62.60 -12.92 25.50
C VAL A 184 -62.53 -13.68 24.17
N ASP A 185 -61.83 -14.80 24.20
CA ASP A 185 -62.16 -15.96 23.38
C ASP A 185 -63.48 -16.57 23.89
N LYS A 186 -64.46 -16.70 23.00
CA LYS A 186 -65.51 -17.71 23.13
C LYS A 186 -66.00 -18.19 21.77
N ASP A 187 -65.49 -19.37 21.46
CA ASP A 187 -66.06 -20.46 20.66
C ASP A 187 -67.60 -20.55 20.74
N GLU A 188 -68.24 -20.74 19.59
CA GLU A 188 -69.11 -21.89 19.27
C GLU A 188 -69.96 -21.63 18.01
N GLY A 189 -69.66 -22.38 16.95
CA GLY A 189 -70.63 -23.31 16.35
C GLY A 189 -71.90 -22.83 15.63
N ASN A 190 -71.99 -23.29 14.38
CA ASN A 190 -73.20 -23.67 13.62
C ASN A 190 -74.08 -22.58 12.97
N GLY A 191 -74.05 -22.58 11.63
CA GLY A 191 -75.08 -23.34 10.92
C GLY A 191 -76.08 -22.56 10.06
N ALA A 192 -76.05 -22.91 8.77
CA ALA A 192 -77.18 -23.04 7.84
C ALA A 192 -77.73 -21.80 7.10
N THR A 193 -77.64 -21.95 5.76
CA THR A 193 -78.49 -21.46 4.65
C THR A 193 -78.47 -19.99 4.28
#